data_AF-D4DXT0-F1
#
_entry.id   AF-D4DXT0-F1
#
_cell.length_a   1.000
_cell.length_b   1.000
_cell.length_c   1.000
_cell.angle_alpha   90.00
_cell.angle_beta   90.00
_cell.angle_gamma   90.00
#
_symmetry.space_group_name_H-M   'P 1'
#
loop_
_entity.id
_entity.type
_entity.pdbx_description
1 polymer ?
#
loop_
_entity_poly.entity_id
_entity_poly.type
_entity_poly.pdbx_seq_one_letter_code
_entity_poly.pdbx_strand_id
1 'polypeptide(L)'
;MVVLLDPVIKADLTYIDYDDNGRFKPSQLCVGIPAVRVRKSGIFYGLNLEKMREARFEVMRDAKELFEIIQQSALELEPFGDNAPMKNIERQIEKLRMKTRADAPFSRAVRAQLTKIGADDYLIDRSLDAA
;
A
#
# COMPACT_ATOMS: atom_id res chain seq x y z
N MET A 1 14.43 -26.59 1.84
CA MET A 1 13.47 -25.63 2.43
C MET A 1 13.49 -24.39 1.56
N VAL A 2 12.41 -24.09 0.84
CA VAL A 2 12.38 -23.01 -0.17
C VAL A 2 11.61 -21.82 0.39
N VAL A 3 12.11 -20.62 0.15
CA VAL A 3 11.49 -19.33 0.49
C VAL A 3 10.74 -18.78 -0.71
N LEU A 4 9.86 -17.80 -0.50
CA LEU A 4 9.10 -17.21 -1.61
C LEU A 4 9.97 -16.38 -2.56
N LEU A 5 11.11 -15.84 -2.10
CA LEU A 5 11.95 -14.92 -2.91
C LEU A 5 13.21 -15.57 -3.52
N ASP A 6 13.48 -16.87 -3.28
CA ASP A 6 14.67 -17.55 -3.83
C ASP A 6 14.44 -19.07 -4.03
N PRO A 7 14.25 -19.53 -5.30
CA PRO A 7 13.83 -18.71 -6.44
C PRO A 7 12.42 -18.14 -6.23
N VAL A 8 12.08 -17.05 -6.92
CA VAL A 8 10.79 -16.37 -6.73
C VAL A 8 9.62 -17.24 -7.20
N ILE A 9 8.67 -17.52 -6.30
CA ILE A 9 7.39 -18.16 -6.64
C ILE A 9 6.35 -17.08 -6.90
N LYS A 10 6.16 -16.69 -8.17
CA LYS A 10 5.28 -15.58 -8.57
C LYS A 10 3.85 -15.71 -8.05
N ALA A 11 3.27 -16.91 -8.08
CA ALA A 11 1.90 -17.15 -7.62
C ALA A 11 1.72 -16.79 -6.14
N ASP A 12 2.71 -17.09 -5.30
CA ASP A 12 2.64 -16.80 -3.87
C ASP A 12 2.75 -15.32 -3.56
N LEU A 13 3.27 -14.52 -4.50
CA LEU A 13 3.38 -13.08 -4.30
C LEU A 13 2.00 -12.50 -4.02
N THR A 14 0.91 -12.97 -4.63
CA THR A 14 -0.44 -12.42 -4.41
C THR A 14 -0.91 -12.53 -2.95
N TYR A 15 -0.37 -13.49 -2.19
CA TYR A 15 -0.71 -13.77 -0.81
C TYR A 15 0.08 -12.97 0.24
N ILE A 16 0.92 -12.03 -0.19
CA ILE A 16 1.61 -11.11 0.72
C ILE A 16 0.66 -9.99 1.15
N ASP A 17 0.64 -9.74 2.45
CA ASP A 17 -0.14 -8.70 3.09
C ASP A 17 0.71 -8.00 4.18
N TYR A 18 0.17 -6.92 4.71
CA TYR A 18 0.80 -6.10 5.76
C TYR A 18 -0.22 -5.84 6.87
N ASP A 19 0.19 -5.93 8.13
CA ASP A 19 -0.66 -5.42 9.22
C ASP A 19 -0.54 -3.90 9.36
N ASP A 20 -1.32 -3.33 10.27
CA ASP A 20 -1.41 -1.88 10.45
C ASP A 20 -0.13 -1.27 11.03
N ASN A 21 0.82 -2.10 11.48
CA ASN A 21 2.13 -1.71 11.97
C ASN A 21 3.25 -1.94 10.93
N GLY A 22 2.89 -2.18 9.66
CA GLY A 22 3.86 -2.42 8.58
C GLY A 22 4.55 -3.79 8.65
N ARG A 23 4.03 -4.75 9.41
CA ARG A 23 4.60 -6.11 9.46
C ARG A 23 4.22 -6.88 8.21
N PHE A 24 5.23 -7.40 7.51
CA PHE A 24 5.08 -8.35 6.42
C PHE A 24 4.50 -9.67 6.94
N LYS A 25 3.36 -10.09 6.37
CA LYS A 25 2.62 -11.28 6.79
C LYS A 25 1.95 -11.97 5.59
N PRO A 26 1.58 -13.26 5.73
CA PRO A 26 0.61 -13.86 4.82
C PRO A 26 -0.76 -13.17 4.97
N SER A 27 -1.45 -12.98 3.84
CA SER A 27 -2.85 -12.55 3.79
C SER A 27 -3.76 -13.56 4.50
N GLN A 28 -4.97 -13.15 4.89
CA GLN A 28 -5.93 -14.04 5.54
C GLN A 28 -6.29 -15.28 4.70
N LEU A 29 -6.29 -15.15 3.37
CA LEU A 29 -6.58 -16.23 2.42
C LEU A 29 -5.36 -17.14 2.14
N CYS A 30 -4.20 -16.85 2.72
CA CYS A 30 -2.97 -17.59 2.47
C CYS A 30 -2.84 -18.77 3.44
N VAL A 31 -3.01 -19.97 2.92
CA VAL A 31 -2.96 -21.22 3.70
C VAL A 31 -1.94 -22.20 3.11
N GLY A 32 -1.61 -23.27 3.86
CA GLY A 32 -0.73 -24.34 3.39
C GLY A 32 0.73 -23.91 3.16
N ILE A 33 1.37 -24.50 2.14
CA ILE A 33 2.78 -24.26 1.82
C ILE A 33 3.08 -22.78 1.49
N PRO A 34 2.27 -22.05 0.70
CA PRO A 34 2.47 -20.62 0.47
C PRO A 34 2.60 -19.82 1.78
N ALA A 35 1.75 -20.08 2.77
CA ALA A 35 1.80 -19.40 4.06
C ALA A 35 3.13 -19.64 4.79
N VAL A 36 3.65 -20.88 4.73
CA VAL A 36 4.95 -21.24 5.29
C VAL A 36 6.06 -20.49 4.56
N ARG A 37 6.01 -20.41 3.22
CA ARG A 37 7.03 -19.71 2.41
C ARG A 37 7.04 -18.21 2.66
N VAL A 38 5.88 -17.56 2.72
CA VAL A 38 5.75 -16.14 3.07
C VAL A 38 6.35 -15.90 4.46
N ARG A 39 5.95 -16.67 5.49
CA ARG A 39 6.49 -16.52 6.85
C ARG A 39 8.01 -16.70 6.89
N LYS A 40 8.54 -17.74 6.23
CA LYS A 40 9.98 -18.00 6.18
C LYS A 40 10.75 -16.90 5.44
N SER A 41 10.21 -16.36 4.34
CA SER A 41 10.79 -15.19 3.68
C SER A 41 10.87 -13.98 4.61
N GLY A 42 9.81 -13.73 5.40
CA GLY A 42 9.81 -12.65 6.38
C GLY A 42 10.95 -12.75 7.40
N ILE A 43 11.31 -13.98 7.79
CA ILE A 43 12.39 -14.27 8.73
C ILE A 43 13.76 -14.19 8.03
N PHE A 44 13.97 -14.97 6.97
CA PHE A 44 15.31 -15.12 6.36
C PHE A 44 15.79 -13.85 5.65
N TYR A 45 14.89 -13.05 5.10
CA TYR A 45 15.25 -11.76 4.48
C TYR A 45 15.09 -10.58 5.43
N GLY A 46 14.77 -10.82 6.71
CA GLY A 46 14.64 -9.74 7.68
C GLY A 46 13.55 -8.70 7.34
N LEU A 47 12.50 -9.09 6.62
CA LEU A 47 11.45 -8.16 6.14
C LEU A 47 10.65 -7.51 7.29
N ASN A 48 10.77 -8.07 8.49
CA ASN A 48 10.17 -7.61 9.74
C ASN A 48 11.19 -7.12 10.77
N LEU A 49 12.46 -6.94 10.40
CA LEU A 49 13.41 -6.23 11.25
C LEU A 49 12.92 -4.81 11.50
N GLU A 50 13.21 -4.28 12.69
CA GLU A 50 12.60 -3.06 13.25
C GLU A 50 12.60 -1.89 12.26
N LYS A 51 13.77 -1.49 11.75
CA LYS A 51 13.89 -0.38 10.78
C LYS A 51 13.13 -0.62 9.47
N MET A 52 13.07 -1.86 8.99
CA MET A 52 12.36 -2.21 7.76
C MET A 52 10.83 -2.14 7.97
N ARG A 53 10.36 -2.62 9.12
CA ARG A 53 8.96 -2.51 9.53
C ARG A 53 8.57 -1.05 9.72
N GLU A 54 9.39 -0.26 10.41
CA GLU A 54 9.13 1.15 10.69
C GLU A 54 9.07 1.99 9.43
N ALA A 55 10.05 1.85 8.53
CA ALA A 55 10.02 2.56 7.25
C ALA A 55 8.76 2.21 6.44
N ARG A 56 8.31 0.96 6.50
CA ARG A 56 7.04 0.55 5.85
C ARG A 56 5.83 1.19 6.53
N PHE A 57 5.79 1.16 7.86
CA PHE A 57 4.72 1.74 8.67
C PHE A 57 4.59 3.25 8.44
N GLU A 58 5.71 3.99 8.41
CA GLU A 58 5.73 5.43 8.15
C GLU A 58 5.06 5.74 6.81
N VAL A 59 5.45 5.05 5.73
CA VAL A 59 4.86 5.29 4.41
C VAL A 59 3.37 4.92 4.36
N MET A 60 2.96 3.85 5.07
CA MET A 60 1.54 3.49 5.20
C MET A 60 0.75 4.55 5.97
N ARG A 61 1.31 5.06 7.07
CA ARG A 61 0.69 6.11 7.89
C ARG A 61 0.56 7.41 7.09
N ASP A 62 1.61 7.84 6.41
CA ASP A 62 1.60 9.04 5.57
C ASP A 62 0.51 8.99 4.49
N ALA A 63 0.31 7.81 3.87
CA ALA A 63 -0.72 7.64 2.85
C ALA A 63 -2.13 7.71 3.45
N LYS A 64 -2.33 7.13 4.63
CA LYS A 64 -3.59 7.23 5.38
C LYS A 64 -3.88 8.67 5.78
N GLU A 65 -2.91 9.37 6.38
CA GLU A 65 -3.04 10.78 6.79
C GLU A 65 -3.35 11.68 5.58
N LEU A 66 -2.68 11.45 4.44
CA LEU A 66 -2.97 12.21 3.22
C LEU A 66 -4.40 11.97 2.71
N PHE A 67 -4.90 10.74 2.79
CA PHE A 67 -6.28 10.44 2.43
C PHE A 67 -7.29 11.12 3.37
N GLU A 68 -7.04 11.09 4.68
CA GLU A 68 -7.87 11.77 5.67
C GLU A 68 -7.89 13.29 5.45
N ILE A 69 -6.73 13.89 5.11
CA ILE A 69 -6.64 15.32 4.74
C ILE A 69 -7.46 15.63 3.48
N ILE A 70 -7.44 14.76 2.47
CA ILE A 70 -8.25 14.93 1.25
C ILE A 70 -9.74 14.92 1.60
N GLN A 71 -10.18 13.96 2.42
CA GLN A 71 -11.57 13.87 2.86
C GLN A 71 -12.00 15.10 3.66
N GLN A 72 -11.18 15.53 4.62
CA GLN A 72 -11.44 16.71 5.42
C GLN A 72 -11.50 17.99 4.57
N SER A 73 -10.56 18.13 3.62
CA SER A 73 -10.54 19.26 2.68
C SER A 73 -11.79 19.29 1.81
N ALA A 74 -12.29 18.13 1.38
CA ALA A 74 -13.51 18.01 0.57
C ALA A 74 -14.77 18.37 1.38
N LEU A 75 -14.83 17.98 2.67
CA LEU A 75 -15.93 18.33 3.57
C LEU A 75 -15.97 19.84 3.87
N GLU A 76 -14.83 20.46 4.17
CA GLU A 76 -14.75 21.89 4.51
C GLU A 76 -15.11 22.83 3.37
N LEU A 77 -14.87 22.39 2.13
CA LEU A 77 -15.07 23.23 0.96
C LEU A 77 -16.57 23.45 0.65
N GLU A 78 -17.47 22.54 1.07
CA GLU A 78 -18.91 22.52 0.76
C GLU A 78 -19.36 23.06 -0.63
N PRO A 79 -18.60 22.95 -1.75
CA PRO A 79 -18.94 23.71 -2.94
C PRO A 79 -19.76 22.84 -3.88
N PHE A 80 -21.01 23.22 -4.10
CA PHE A 80 -21.83 22.70 -5.19
C PHE A 80 -21.68 23.60 -6.42
N GLY A 81 -21.33 23.02 -7.58
CA GLY A 81 -21.26 23.71 -8.87
C GLY A 81 -19.85 23.89 -9.43
N ASP A 82 -19.77 24.28 -10.71
CA ASP A 82 -18.55 24.28 -11.54
C ASP A 82 -17.40 25.18 -11.07
N ASN A 83 -17.63 26.08 -10.11
CA ASN A 83 -16.64 27.02 -9.59
C ASN A 83 -15.93 26.53 -8.31
N ALA A 84 -16.19 25.29 -7.88
CA ALA A 84 -15.50 24.66 -6.75
C ALA A 84 -13.97 24.64 -6.96
N PRO A 85 -13.14 25.15 -6.04
CA PRO A 85 -11.70 25.18 -6.20
C PRO A 85 -11.05 23.79 -5.98
N MET A 86 -11.18 22.91 -6.97
CA MET A 86 -10.69 21.51 -6.91
C MET A 86 -9.17 21.34 -7.03
N LYS A 87 -8.46 22.34 -7.57
CA LYS A 87 -7.02 22.24 -7.91
C LYS A 87 -6.14 21.77 -6.75
N ASN A 88 -6.48 22.11 -5.51
CA ASN A 88 -5.72 21.68 -4.33
C ASN A 88 -6.00 20.21 -3.99
N ILE A 89 -7.26 19.76 -4.07
CA ILE A 89 -7.66 18.37 -3.88
C ILE A 89 -7.01 17.49 -4.96
N GLU A 90 -7.06 17.90 -6.22
CA GLU A 90 -6.45 17.15 -7.33
C GLU A 90 -4.96 16.94 -7.12
N ARG A 91 -4.24 17.97 -6.66
CA ARG A 91 -2.81 17.86 -6.32
C ARG A 91 -2.56 16.91 -5.17
N GLN A 92 -3.43 16.87 -4.17
CA GLN A 92 -3.32 15.93 -3.05
C GLN A 92 -3.62 14.49 -3.49
N ILE A 93 -4.65 14.28 -4.33
CA ILE A 93 -4.97 13.00 -4.94
C ILE A 93 -3.79 12.49 -5.77
N GLU A 94 -3.15 13.35 -6.55
CA GLU A 94 -2.00 12.95 -7.36
C GLU A 94 -0.81 12.56 -6.47
N LYS A 95 -0.54 13.30 -5.40
CA LYS A 95 0.47 12.91 -4.40
C LYS A 95 0.16 11.55 -3.77
N LEU A 96 -1.11 11.24 -3.50
CA LEU A 96 -1.52 9.95 -2.97
C LEU A 96 -1.29 8.84 -4.00
N ARG A 97 -1.70 9.05 -5.27
CA ARG A 97 -1.48 8.11 -6.38
C ARG A 97 0.00 7.81 -6.60
N MET A 98 0.87 8.82 -6.55
CA MET A 98 2.32 8.64 -6.69
C MET A 98 2.90 7.68 -5.65
N LYS A 99 2.36 7.62 -4.43
CA LYS A 99 2.79 6.64 -3.40
C LYS A 99 2.35 5.20 -3.72
N THR A 100 1.45 5.00 -4.67
CA THR A 100 0.88 3.68 -5.04
C THR A 100 1.50 3.09 -6.32
N ARG A 101 2.37 3.83 -7.00
CA ARG A 101 3.10 3.40 -8.20
C ARG A 101 3.99 2.20 -7.95
N ALA A 102 4.19 1.35 -8.94
CA ALA A 102 5.01 0.15 -8.81
C ALA A 102 6.45 0.43 -8.35
N ASP A 103 7.03 1.57 -8.77
CA ASP A 103 8.39 2.01 -8.44
C ASP A 103 8.50 2.76 -7.10
N ALA A 104 7.38 3.10 -6.45
CA ALA A 104 7.40 3.79 -5.17
C ALA A 104 7.83 2.84 -4.02
N PRO A 105 8.64 3.34 -3.06
CA PRO A 105 9.01 2.56 -1.87
C PRO A 105 7.79 2.04 -1.12
N PHE A 106 7.80 0.75 -0.81
CA PHE A 106 6.70 0.08 -0.10
C PHE A 106 5.31 0.25 -0.73
N SER A 107 5.23 0.55 -2.03
CA SER A 107 3.97 0.80 -2.74
C SER A 107 2.91 -0.26 -2.49
N ARG A 108 3.30 -1.52 -2.41
CA ARG A 108 2.37 -2.61 -2.10
C ARG A 108 1.76 -2.52 -0.70
N ALA A 109 2.53 -2.07 0.28
CA ALA A 109 2.04 -1.87 1.65
C ALA A 109 1.10 -0.66 1.72
N VAL A 110 1.43 0.41 1.00
CA VAL A 110 0.54 1.57 0.83
C VAL A 110 -0.79 1.15 0.20
N ARG A 111 -0.74 0.38 -0.90
CA ARG A 111 -1.95 -0.12 -1.56
C ARG A 111 -2.81 -0.96 -0.62
N ALA A 112 -2.19 -1.89 0.11
CA ALA A 112 -2.90 -2.68 1.11
C ALA A 112 -3.55 -1.81 2.21
N GLN A 113 -2.86 -0.75 2.66
CA GLN A 113 -3.42 0.20 3.62
C GLN A 113 -4.64 0.95 3.06
N LEU A 114 -4.55 1.45 1.82
CA LEU A 114 -5.64 2.19 1.18
C LEU A 114 -6.86 1.30 0.93
N THR A 115 -6.65 0.06 0.48
CA THR A 115 -7.74 -0.92 0.33
C THR A 115 -8.43 -1.21 1.67
N LYS A 116 -7.69 -1.36 2.76
CA LYS A 116 -8.30 -1.61 4.09
C LYS A 116 -9.19 -0.48 4.59
N ILE A 117 -8.89 0.76 4.19
CA ILE A 117 -9.69 1.94 4.56
C ILE A 117 -10.71 2.32 3.48
N GLY A 118 -10.89 1.49 2.44
CA GLY A 118 -11.87 1.70 1.37
C GLY A 118 -11.50 2.80 0.37
N ALA A 119 -10.21 3.07 0.18
CA ALA A 119 -9.68 4.12 -0.70
C ALA A 119 -9.12 3.55 -2.04
N ASP A 120 -9.70 2.45 -2.53
CA ASP A 120 -9.22 1.74 -3.74
C ASP A 120 -9.24 2.62 -5.01
N ASP A 121 -10.17 3.58 -5.10
CA ASP A 121 -10.32 4.48 -6.25
C ASP A 121 -9.13 5.45 -6.43
N TYR A 122 -8.29 5.58 -5.41
CA TYR A 122 -7.12 6.45 -5.42
C TYR A 122 -5.82 5.70 -5.72
N LEU A 123 -5.90 4.41 -6.02
CA LEU A 123 -4.75 3.65 -6.50
C LEU A 123 -4.45 4.00 -7.95
N ILE A 124 -3.16 4.19 -8.29
CA ILE A 124 -2.77 4.31 -9.69
C ILE A 124 -3.02 2.97 -10.39
N ASP A 125 -3.55 3.05 -11.62
CA ASP A 125 -3.64 1.90 -12.50
C ASP A 125 -2.23 1.51 -12.94
N ARG A 126 -1.84 0.27 -12.63
CA ARG A 126 -0.53 -0.27 -12.96
C ARG A 126 -0.36 -0.54 -14.45
N SER A 127 -1.43 -0.52 -15.25
CA SER A 127 -1.32 -0.51 -16.70
C SER A 127 -0.59 0.76 -17.20
N LEU A 128 -0.64 1.85 -16.43
CA LEU A 128 0.00 3.13 -16.73
C LEU A 128 1.48 3.19 -16.30
N ASP A 129 1.94 2.25 -15.46
CA ASP A 129 3.33 2.17 -15.00
C ASP A 129 4.28 1.56 -16.07
N ALA A 130 3.76 1.13 -17.23
CA ALA A 130 4.52 0.49 -18.31
C ALA A 130 5.03 1.46 -19.41
N ALA A 131 4.89 2.77 -19.22
CA ALA A 131 5.33 3.81 -20.15
C ALA A 131 6.70 4.40 -19.78
#